data_AF-A0A6P3V9F4-F1
#
_entry.id   AF-A0A6P3V9F4-F1
#
_cell.length_a   1.000
_cell.length_b   1.000
_cell.length_c   1.000
_cell.angle_alpha   90.00
_cell.angle_beta   90.00
_cell.angle_gamma   90.00
#
_symmetry.space_group_name_H-M   'P 1'
#
loop_
_entity.id
_entity.type
_entity.pdbx_description
1 polymer ?
#
loop_
_entity_poly.entity_id
_entity_poly.type
_entity_poly.pdbx_seq_one_letter_code
_entity_poly.pdbx_strand_id
1 'polypeptide(L)'
;FIKSCQHECGGISASIGHDPHLLYTLSAVQILTLYDSINVIDVNKVVEYVQSLQKEDGSFAGDIWGEIDTRFSFCAVATLALLGKLDAINVEKAIEFVLSCMNFDGGFGCRPGSESHAGQDSWLLLVSYIK
;
A
#
# COMPACT_ATOMS: atom_id res chain seq x y z
N PHE A 1 -5.40 14.61 15.09
CA PHE A 1 -6.28 14.32 13.94
C PHE A 1 -6.04 12.94 13.36
N ILE A 2 -4.83 12.59 12.89
CA ILE A 2 -4.57 11.26 12.30
C ILE A 2 -4.98 10.11 13.24
N LYS A 3 -4.62 10.19 14.53
CA LYS A 3 -5.04 9.21 15.55
C LYS A 3 -6.56 8.98 15.62
N SER A 4 -7.37 10.03 15.45
CA SER A 4 -8.84 9.88 15.48
C SER A 4 -9.42 9.32 14.18
N CYS A 5 -8.61 9.17 13.14
CA CYS A 5 -8.98 8.55 11.87
C CYS A 5 -8.51 7.08 11.77
N GLN A 6 -7.79 6.56 12.79
CA GLN A 6 -7.41 5.15 12.82
C GLN A 6 -8.60 4.31 13.29
N HIS A 7 -8.93 3.30 12.49
CA HIS A 7 -10.03 2.36 12.75
C HIS A 7 -9.56 1.16 13.57
N GLU A 8 -10.50 0.40 14.13
CA GLU A 8 -10.19 -0.80 14.90
C GLU A 8 -9.49 -1.89 14.08
N CYS A 9 -9.78 -1.95 12.77
CA CYS A 9 -9.11 -2.84 11.82
C CYS A 9 -7.66 -2.41 11.51
N GLY A 10 -7.22 -1.23 11.97
CA GLY A 10 -5.88 -0.71 11.80
C GLY A 10 -5.69 0.28 10.66
N GLY A 11 -6.56 0.23 9.64
CA GLY A 11 -6.54 1.18 8.54
C GLY A 11 -6.89 2.60 8.99
N ILE A 12 -6.45 3.60 8.21
CA ILE A 12 -6.69 5.01 8.50
C ILE A 12 -7.56 5.60 7.39
N SER A 13 -8.55 6.41 7.77
CA SER A 13 -9.45 7.08 6.85
C SER A 13 -8.99 8.50 6.49
N ALA A 14 -9.55 9.06 5.41
CA ALA A 14 -9.27 10.45 5.02
C ALA A 14 -9.77 11.48 6.05
N SER A 15 -10.87 11.15 6.74
CA SER A 15 -11.45 11.97 7.80
C SER A 15 -12.32 11.11 8.72
N ILE A 16 -12.72 11.68 9.84
CA ILE A 16 -13.59 11.05 10.83
C ILE A 16 -14.92 10.70 10.18
N GLY A 17 -15.36 9.44 10.32
CA GLY A 17 -16.62 8.93 9.75
C GLY A 17 -16.51 8.39 8.32
N HIS A 18 -15.34 8.45 7.69
CA HIS A 18 -15.09 7.76 6.42
C HIS A 18 -14.44 6.39 6.64
N ASP A 19 -14.59 5.52 5.65
CA ASP A 19 -13.97 4.20 5.63
C ASP A 19 -12.44 4.31 5.55
N PRO A 20 -11.71 3.37 6.18
CA PRO A 20 -10.27 3.27 6.05
C PRO A 20 -9.91 2.79 4.65
N HIS A 21 -8.80 3.29 4.12
CA HIS A 21 -8.32 2.89 2.80
C HIS A 21 -6.80 2.96 2.74
N LEU A 22 -6.17 2.05 2.00
CA LEU A 22 -4.72 1.90 1.95
C LEU A 22 -3.98 3.17 1.51
N LEU A 23 -4.56 3.94 0.57
CA LEU A 23 -4.08 5.26 0.16
C LEU A 23 -3.93 6.24 1.34
N TYR A 24 -4.95 6.31 2.21
CA TYR A 24 -4.95 7.23 3.35
C TYR A 24 -4.07 6.70 4.48
N THR A 25 -4.00 5.38 4.65
CA THR A 25 -3.05 4.73 5.55
C THR A 25 -1.60 5.10 5.20
N LEU A 26 -1.19 4.96 3.93
CA LEU A 26 0.15 5.40 3.51
C LEU A 26 0.37 6.89 3.79
N SER A 27 -0.58 7.73 3.38
CA SER A 27 -0.47 9.19 3.56
C SER A 27 -0.28 9.56 5.04
N ALA A 28 -1.04 8.94 5.93
CA ALA A 28 -0.93 9.13 7.37
C ALA A 28 0.42 8.67 7.91
N VAL A 29 0.90 7.50 7.51
CA VAL A 29 2.23 6.99 7.91
C VAL A 29 3.33 7.92 7.42
N GLN A 30 3.30 8.36 6.16
CA GLN A 30 4.28 9.31 5.61
C GLN A 30 4.33 10.62 6.39
N ILE A 31 3.16 11.21 6.68
CA ILE A 31 3.07 12.44 7.48
C ILE A 31 3.67 12.20 8.87
N LEU A 32 3.26 11.13 9.56
CA LEU A 32 3.75 10.86 10.90
C LEU A 32 5.25 10.54 10.96
N THR A 33 5.79 9.84 9.97
CA THR A 33 7.23 9.59 9.84
C THR A 33 7.98 10.91 9.61
N LEU A 34 7.46 11.81 8.77
CA LEU A 34 8.08 13.11 8.52
C LEU A 34 8.14 13.98 9.80
N TYR A 35 7.13 13.88 10.66
CA TYR A 35 7.07 14.59 11.94
C TYR A 35 7.65 13.79 13.13
N ASP A 36 8.31 12.65 12.87
CA ASP A 36 8.84 11.74 13.91
C ASP A 36 7.84 11.43 15.03
N SER A 37 6.58 11.21 14.63
CA SER A 37 5.42 11.08 15.53
C SER A 37 4.65 9.78 15.27
N ILE A 38 5.30 8.74 14.75
CA ILE A 38 4.66 7.47 14.37
C ILE A 38 3.99 6.75 15.56
N ASN A 39 4.51 6.99 16.76
CA ASN A 39 4.02 6.44 18.03
C ASN A 39 2.61 6.91 18.42
N VAL A 40 1.99 7.86 17.71
CA VAL A 40 0.62 8.30 18.00
C VAL A 40 -0.46 7.33 17.48
N ILE A 41 -0.10 6.45 16.54
CA ILE A 41 -0.98 5.41 15.98
C ILE A 41 -0.54 4.02 16.44
N ASP A 42 -1.45 3.06 16.38
CA ASP A 42 -1.12 1.65 16.57
C ASP A 42 -0.49 1.08 15.31
N VAL A 43 0.85 0.99 15.30
CA VAL A 43 1.63 0.49 14.17
C VAL A 43 1.36 -0.99 13.89
N ASN A 44 1.16 -1.81 14.92
CA ASN A 44 0.93 -3.25 14.74
C ASN A 44 -0.39 -3.49 14.01
N LYS A 45 -1.44 -2.74 14.38
CA LYS A 45 -2.70 -2.79 13.66
C LYS A 45 -2.60 -2.30 12.21
N VAL A 46 -1.78 -1.29 11.93
CA VAL A 46 -1.53 -0.87 10.54
C VAL A 46 -0.90 -2.02 9.74
N VAL A 47 0.08 -2.72 10.33
CA VAL A 47 0.72 -3.87 9.68
C VAL A 47 -0.29 -4.99 9.43
N GLU A 48 -1.11 -5.35 10.42
CA GLU A 48 -2.17 -6.35 10.30
C GLU A 48 -3.19 -5.97 9.21
N TYR A 49 -3.58 -4.69 9.14
CA TYR A 49 -4.47 -4.16 8.11
C TYR A 49 -3.88 -4.36 6.71
N VAL A 50 -2.64 -3.91 6.48
CA VAL A 50 -1.96 -4.04 5.19
C VAL A 50 -1.81 -5.51 4.80
N GLN A 51 -1.43 -6.37 5.75
CA GLN A 51 -1.29 -7.80 5.53
C GLN A 51 -2.61 -8.46 5.12
N SER A 52 -3.72 -8.07 5.76
CA SER A 52 -5.05 -8.62 5.45
C SER A 52 -5.55 -8.28 4.04
N LEU A 53 -4.96 -7.27 3.41
CA LEU A 53 -5.34 -6.82 2.07
C LEU A 53 -4.57 -7.51 0.94
N GLN A 54 -3.48 -8.23 1.26
CA GLN A 54 -2.74 -9.01 0.27
C GLN A 54 -3.59 -10.19 -0.23
N LYS A 55 -3.64 -10.37 -1.55
CA LYS A 55 -4.34 -11.47 -2.21
C LYS A 55 -3.39 -12.60 -2.58
N GLU A 56 -3.95 -13.76 -2.93
CA GLU A 56 -3.17 -14.96 -3.27
C GLU A 56 -2.27 -14.77 -4.49
N ASP A 57 -2.66 -13.89 -5.42
CA ASP A 57 -1.90 -13.54 -6.63
C ASP A 57 -0.81 -12.50 -6.38
N GLY A 58 -0.67 -11.99 -5.14
CA GLY A 58 0.30 -10.96 -4.76
C GLY A 58 -0.21 -9.53 -4.89
N SER A 59 -1.40 -9.33 -5.47
CA SER A 59 -2.05 -8.01 -5.51
C SER A 59 -2.50 -7.57 -4.12
N PHE A 60 -2.80 -6.27 -3.97
CA PHE A 60 -3.39 -5.73 -2.76
C PHE A 60 -4.73 -5.07 -3.06
N ALA A 61 -5.71 -5.32 -2.19
CA ALA A 61 -6.94 -4.54 -2.20
C ALA A 61 -6.74 -3.17 -1.53
N GLY A 62 -7.51 -2.17 -1.97
CA GLY A 62 -7.49 -0.85 -1.34
C GLY A 62 -8.16 -0.84 0.04
N ASP A 63 -9.18 -1.67 0.20
CA ASP A 63 -10.01 -1.80 1.40
C ASP A 63 -10.78 -3.14 1.41
N ILE A 64 -11.79 -3.23 2.29
CA ILE A 64 -12.64 -4.41 2.47
C ILE A 64 -13.54 -4.72 1.26
N TRP A 65 -13.76 -3.77 0.36
CA TRP A 65 -14.63 -3.93 -0.82
C TRP A 65 -13.91 -4.60 -1.99
N GLY A 66 -12.58 -4.71 -1.91
CA GLY A 66 -11.79 -5.62 -2.75
C GLY A 66 -11.41 -5.07 -4.13
N GLU A 67 -11.48 -3.75 -4.33
CA GLU A 67 -10.89 -3.13 -5.53
C GLU A 67 -9.39 -3.45 -5.60
N ILE A 68 -8.93 -3.91 -6.77
CA ILE A 68 -7.52 -4.21 -7.04
C ILE A 68 -6.99 -3.18 -8.04
N ASP A 69 -5.92 -2.50 -7.64
CA ASP A 69 -5.16 -1.56 -8.47
C ASP A 69 -3.69 -1.61 -8.05
N THR A 70 -2.78 -1.52 -9.01
CA THR A 70 -1.33 -1.51 -8.74
C THR A 70 -0.90 -0.39 -7.79
N ARG A 71 -1.63 0.73 -7.69
CA ARG A 71 -1.40 1.79 -6.67
C ARG A 71 -1.55 1.28 -5.25
N PHE A 72 -2.44 0.33 -5.00
CA PHE A 72 -2.67 -0.21 -3.67
C PHE A 72 -1.51 -1.08 -3.24
N SER A 73 -1.03 -1.92 -4.16
CA SER A 73 0.20 -2.65 -3.94
C SER A 73 1.35 -1.68 -3.57
N PHE A 74 1.44 -0.49 -4.22
CA PHE A 74 2.49 0.50 -3.91
C PHE A 74 2.34 1.02 -2.49
N CYS A 75 1.09 1.36 -2.13
CA CYS A 75 0.77 1.87 -0.81
C CYS A 75 1.05 0.86 0.29
N ALA A 76 0.75 -0.42 0.08
CA ALA A 76 1.07 -1.49 1.03
C ALA A 76 2.58 -1.56 1.29
N VAL A 77 3.36 -1.74 0.22
CA VAL A 77 4.81 -1.96 0.35
C VAL A 77 5.51 -0.71 0.88
N ALA A 78 5.15 0.49 0.41
CA ALA A 78 5.70 1.73 0.92
C ALA A 78 5.37 1.96 2.39
N THR A 79 4.14 1.63 2.82
CA THR A 79 3.74 1.72 4.23
C THR A 79 4.61 0.82 5.09
N LEU A 80 4.75 -0.44 4.72
CA LEU A 80 5.55 -1.40 5.48
C LEU A 80 7.05 -1.08 5.45
N ALA A 81 7.57 -0.57 4.34
CA ALA A 81 8.96 -0.12 4.24
C ALA A 81 9.24 1.04 5.20
N LEU A 82 8.37 2.05 5.27
CA LEU A 82 8.50 3.18 6.19
C LEU A 82 8.42 2.76 7.66
N LEU A 83 7.69 1.68 7.95
CA LEU A 83 7.56 1.12 9.30
C LEU A 83 8.65 0.09 9.64
N GLY A 84 9.48 -0.31 8.67
CA GLY A 84 10.48 -1.38 8.83
C GLY A 84 9.85 -2.77 9.07
N LYS A 85 8.72 -3.06 8.40
CA LYS A 85 7.88 -4.26 8.59
C LYS A 85 7.55 -4.98 7.28
N LEU A 86 8.46 -4.95 6.31
CA LEU A 86 8.28 -5.61 5.01
C LEU A 86 8.14 -7.14 5.11
N ASP A 87 8.67 -7.73 6.18
CA ASP A 87 8.58 -9.15 6.51
C ASP A 87 7.16 -9.64 6.84
N ALA A 88 6.20 -8.72 7.02
CA ALA A 88 4.81 -9.05 7.29
C ALA A 88 4.02 -9.54 6.07
N ILE A 89 4.52 -9.33 4.85
CA ILE A 89 3.85 -9.69 3.59
C ILE A 89 4.72 -10.62 2.74
N ASN A 90 4.11 -11.27 1.74
CA ASN A 90 4.85 -11.99 0.72
C ASN A 90 5.35 -11.00 -0.34
N VAL A 91 6.58 -10.53 -0.19
CA VAL A 91 7.19 -9.52 -1.08
C VAL A 91 7.43 -10.08 -2.48
N GLU A 92 7.83 -11.35 -2.58
CA GLU A 92 8.08 -12.03 -3.85
C GLU A 92 6.82 -12.06 -4.73
N LYS A 93 5.68 -12.44 -4.17
CA LYS A 93 4.39 -12.41 -4.88
C LYS A 93 3.97 -11.00 -5.26
N ALA A 94 4.21 -10.02 -4.40
CA ALA A 94 3.91 -8.62 -4.72
C ALA A 94 4.73 -8.14 -5.94
N ILE A 95 6.01 -8.53 -6.01
CA ILE A 95 6.88 -8.26 -7.16
C ILE A 95 6.37 -8.97 -8.41
N GLU A 96 6.03 -10.26 -8.31
CA GLU A 96 5.48 -11.04 -9.44
C GLU A 96 4.20 -10.41 -10.02
N PHE A 97 3.28 -9.97 -9.15
CA PHE A 97 2.05 -9.28 -9.58
C PHE A 97 2.37 -7.98 -10.33
N VAL A 98 3.24 -7.13 -9.78
CA VAL A 98 3.60 -5.86 -10.43
C VAL A 98 4.28 -6.09 -11.78
N LEU A 99 5.21 -7.05 -11.85
CA LEU A 99 5.87 -7.40 -13.11
C LEU A 99 4.88 -7.91 -14.17
N SER A 100 3.82 -8.61 -13.76
CA SER A 100 2.75 -9.04 -14.67
C SER A 100 1.91 -7.89 -15.24
N CYS A 101 2.01 -6.68 -14.66
CA CYS A 101 1.35 -5.47 -15.14
C CYS A 101 2.21 -4.63 -16.11
N MET A 102 3.46 -5.03 -16.38
CA MET A 102 4.34 -4.36 -17.34
C MET A 102 3.93 -4.69 -18.77
N ASN A 103 3.79 -3.66 -19.60
CA ASN A 103 3.45 -3.78 -21.02
C ASN A 103 4.70 -3.72 -21.93
N PHE A 104 4.49 -3.95 -23.22
CA PHE A 104 5.57 -3.98 -24.24
C PHE A 104 6.31 -2.63 -24.40
N ASP A 105 5.67 -1.54 -24.02
CA ASP A 105 6.23 -0.18 -24.03
C ASP A 105 7.08 0.12 -22.79
N GLY A 106 7.16 -0.83 -21.85
CA GLY A 106 7.87 -0.70 -20.57
C GLY A 106 7.07 0.03 -19.49
N GLY A 107 5.87 0.52 -19.80
CA GLY A 107 4.97 1.15 -18.82
C GLY A 107 4.15 0.11 -18.06
N PHE A 108 3.53 0.54 -16.97
CA PHE A 108 2.67 -0.32 -16.14
C PHE A 108 1.19 0.06 -16.25
N GLY A 109 0.33 -0.94 -16.27
CA GLY A 109 -1.12 -0.78 -16.15
C GLY A 109 -1.62 -0.94 -14.71
N CYS A 110 -2.90 -0.64 -14.47
CA CYS A 110 -3.55 -0.83 -13.15
C CYS A 110 -3.65 -2.32 -12.74
N ARG A 111 -3.61 -3.22 -13.72
CA ARG A 111 -3.69 -4.68 -13.59
C ARG A 111 -3.13 -5.32 -14.87
N PRO A 112 -2.87 -6.64 -14.90
CA PRO A 112 -2.36 -7.30 -16.10
C PRO A 112 -3.26 -7.07 -17.32
N GLY A 113 -2.64 -6.62 -18.42
CA GLY A 113 -3.33 -6.32 -19.68
C GLY A 113 -4.03 -4.96 -19.76
N SER A 114 -3.98 -4.12 -18.71
CA SER A 114 -4.45 -2.73 -18.79
C SER A 114 -3.46 -1.84 -19.54
N GLU A 115 -3.95 -0.76 -20.14
CA GLU A 115 -3.12 0.27 -20.79
C GLU A 115 -2.10 0.88 -19.81
N SER A 116 -0.90 1.15 -20.33
CA SER A 116 0.16 1.84 -19.59
C SER A 116 -0.26 3.25 -19.20
N HIS A 117 -0.08 3.61 -17.93
CA HIS A 117 -0.45 4.92 -17.43
C HIS A 117 0.62 5.43 -16.47
N ALA A 118 1.11 6.66 -16.68
CA ALA A 118 2.25 7.22 -15.93
C ALA A 118 2.06 7.22 -14.40
N GLY A 119 0.81 7.29 -13.93
CA GLY A 119 0.48 7.16 -12.50
C GLY A 119 0.77 5.79 -11.88
N GLN A 120 1.07 4.76 -12.70
CA GLN A 120 1.38 3.40 -12.28
C GLN A 120 2.88 3.08 -12.32
N ASP A 121 3.69 3.93 -12.96
CA ASP A 121 5.14 3.76 -13.05
C ASP A 121 5.87 4.10 -11.73
N SER A 122 5.14 4.55 -10.70
CA SER A 122 5.67 4.87 -9.37
C SER A 122 6.40 3.70 -8.68
N TRP A 123 6.22 2.49 -9.19
CA TRP A 123 6.82 1.25 -8.69
C TRP A 123 8.29 1.02 -9.03
N LEU A 124 8.77 1.54 -10.17
CA LEU A 124 10.18 1.40 -10.54
C LEU A 124 11.12 1.99 -9.48
N LEU A 125 10.65 3.01 -8.76
CA LEU A 125 11.37 3.62 -7.65
C LEU A 125 11.32 2.81 -6.36
N LEU A 126 10.29 2.00 -6.11
CA LEU A 126 10.22 1.24 -4.86
C LEU A 126 11.03 -0.06 -4.96
N VAL A 127 11.01 -0.74 -6.11
CA VAL A 127 11.78 -1.98 -6.35
C VAL A 127 13.29 -1.73 -6.27
N SER A 128 13.77 -0.53 -6.60
CA SER A 128 15.17 -0.16 -6.45
C SER A 128 15.59 0.11 -4.99
N TYR A 129 14.63 0.36 -4.08
CA TYR A 129 14.88 0.60 -2.65
C TYR A 129 14.72 -0.63 -1.76
N ILE A 130 14.14 -1.73 -2.29
CA ILE A 130 13.96 -3.00 -1.56
C ILE A 130 15.14 -3.96 -1.80
N LYS A 131 16.08 -3.62 -2.69
CA LYS A 131 17.38 -4.31 -2.87
C LYS A 131 18.47 -3.61 -2.07
#